data_AF-A0A919X6Z5-F1
#
_entry.id   AF-A0A919X6Z5-F1
#
_cell.length_a   1.000
_cell.length_b   1.000
_cell.length_c   1.000
_cell.angle_alpha   90.00
_cell.angle_beta   90.00
_cell.angle_gamma   90.00
#
_symmetry.space_group_name_H-M   'P 1'
#
loop_
_entity.id
_entity.type
_entity.pdbx_description
1 polymer ?
#
loop_
_entity_poly.entity_id
_entity_poly.type
_entity_poly.pdbx_seq_one_letter_code
_entity_poly.pdbx_strand_id
1 'polypeptide(L)' 'MRKGTIIRNHWAGENNPTRFCIYLGTSGRYVNVLELANGKLRKGQYYKSTFKDSEKFEIVGHSKGFEIMKNDLKSLLEE' A
#
# COMPACT_ATOMS: atom_id res chain seq x y z
N MET A 1 3.47 0.01 11.30
CA MET A 1 2.81 1.03 10.45
C MET A 1 1.32 1.04 10.72
N ARG A 2 0.68 2.22 10.68
CA ARG A 2 -0.78 2.35 10.78
C ARG A 2 -1.42 2.22 9.40
N LYS A 3 -2.64 1.69 9.31
CA LYS A 3 -3.41 1.70 8.04
C LYS A 3 -3.49 3.14 7.50
N GLY A 4 -3.45 3.31 6.19
CA GLY A 4 -3.41 4.64 5.58
C GLY A 4 -2.01 5.26 5.42
N THR A 5 -0.94 4.63 5.93
CA THR A 5 0.45 5.06 5.65
C THR A 5 0.74 4.99 4.15
N ILE A 6 1.29 6.06 3.58
CA ILE A 6 1.70 6.14 2.17
C ILE A 6 3.14 5.67 2.07
N ILE A 7 3.37 4.76 1.13
CA ILE A 7 4.64 4.07 0.95
C ILE A 7 5.08 4.26 -0.49
N ARG A 8 6.35 4.61 -0.67
CA ARG A 8 7.01 4.64 -1.97
C ARG A 8 7.72 3.31 -2.20
N ASN A 9 7.41 2.65 -3.31
CA ASN A 9 8.07 1.45 -3.80
C ASN A 9 9.13 1.84 -4.82
N HIS A 10 10.42 1.69 -4.47
CA HIS A 10 11.54 2.07 -5.33
C HIS A 10 11.82 1.07 -6.46
N TRP A 11 11.17 -0.11 -6.48
CA TRP A 11 11.23 -1.02 -7.63
C TRP A 11 10.36 -0.61 -8.81
N ALA A 12 9.33 0.18 -8.54
CA ALA A 12 8.45 0.68 -9.59
C ALA A 12 9.14 1.87 -10.29
N GLY A 13 9.21 1.81 -11.62
CA GLY A 13 9.75 2.91 -12.43
C GLY A 13 9.03 4.23 -12.17
N GLU A 14 9.68 5.34 -12.55
CA GLU A 14 9.23 6.70 -12.25
C GLU A 14 7.75 6.96 -12.59
N ASN A 15 7.33 6.48 -13.76
CA ASN A 15 6.00 6.68 -14.33
C ASN A 15 5.01 5.56 -13.98
N ASN A 16 5.42 4.58 -13.16
CA ASN A 16 4.54 3.49 -12.77
C ASN A 16 3.63 3.93 -11.61
N PRO A 17 2.30 3.91 -11.76
CA PRO A 17 1.39 4.33 -10.70
C PRO A 17 1.46 3.48 -9.41
N THR A 18 2.00 2.26 -9.47
CA THR A 18 2.23 1.41 -8.28
C THR A 18 3.43 1.88 -7.44
N ARG A 19 4.18 2.90 -7.91
CA ARG A 19 5.27 3.55 -7.17
C ARG A 19 4.82 4.10 -5.83
N PHE A 20 3.54 4.46 -5.69
CA PHE A 20 2.96 4.79 -4.39
C PHE A 20 1.82 3.84 -4.06
N CYS A 21 1.80 3.39 -2.82
CA CYS A 21 0.73 2.54 -2.30
C CYS A 21 0.36 2.93 -0.86
N ILE A 22 -0.83 2.53 -0.44
CA ILE A 22 -1.34 2.81 0.90
C ILE A 22 -1.36 1.51 1.69
N TYR A 23 -0.69 1.47 2.84
CA TYR A 23 -0.68 0.31 3.73
C TYR A 23 -2.08 -0.01 4.28
N LEU A 24 -2.51 -1.26 4.13
CA LEU A 24 -3.82 -1.75 4.58
C LEU A 24 -3.73 -2.70 5.78
N GLY A 25 -2.54 -3.19 6.13
CA GLY A 25 -2.35 -4.15 7.21
C GLY A 25 -1.43 -5.30 6.81
N THR A 26 -1.40 -6.33 7.64
CA THR A 26 -0.68 -7.57 7.34
C THR A 26 -1.58 -8.78 7.51
N SER A 27 -1.39 -9.81 6.68
CA SER A 27 -2.03 -11.12 6.83
C SER A 27 -0.97 -12.21 6.60
N GLY A 28 -0.81 -13.13 7.55
CA GLY A 28 0.21 -14.17 7.49
C GLY A 28 1.61 -13.61 7.24
N ARG A 29 2.26 -14.04 6.14
CA ARG A 29 3.59 -13.59 5.70
C ARG A 29 3.58 -12.33 4.81
N TYR A 30 2.40 -11.76 4.56
CA TYR A 30 2.20 -10.67 3.61
C TYR A 30 1.88 -9.33 4.28
N VAL A 31 2.31 -8.27 3.63
CA VAL A 31 1.85 -6.89 3.82
C VAL A 31 0.88 -6.58 2.69
N ASN A 32 -0.31 -6.11 3.06
CA ASN A 32 -1.35 -5.72 2.12
C ASN A 32 -1.30 -4.21 1.90
N VAL A 33 -1.40 -3.79 0.64
CA VAL A 33 -1.45 -2.37 0.26
C VAL A 33 -2.57 -2.12 -0.74
N LEU A 34 -3.03 -0.88 -0.84
CA LEU A 34 -3.87 -0.40 -1.92
C LEU A 34 -2.96 0.29 -2.95
N GLU A 35 -3.01 -0.17 -4.20
CA GLU A 35 -2.21 0.38 -5.29
C GLU A 35 -3.09 0.68 -6.51
N LEU A 36 -2.65 1.61 -7.34
CA LEU A 36 -3.25 1.88 -8.64
C LEU A 36 -2.48 1.08 -9.70
N ALA A 37 -3.13 0.10 -10.30
CA ALA A 37 -2.54 -0.71 -11.36
C ALA A 37 -3.49 -0.73 -12.56
N ASN A 38 -2.96 -0.43 -13.75
CA ASN A 38 -3.75 -0.39 -14.99
C ASN A 38 -5.03 0.46 -14.87
N GLY A 39 -4.92 1.62 -14.20
CA GLY A 39 -6.05 2.54 -13.99
C GLY A 39 -7.11 2.09 -12.98
N LYS A 40 -6.89 0.96 -12.28
CA LYS A 40 -7.83 0.44 -11.29
C LYS A 40 -7.18 0.34 -9.91
N LEU A 41 -7.95 0.73 -8.89
CA LEU A 41 -7.59 0.46 -7.50
C LEU A 41 -7.68 -1.04 -7.25
N ARG A 42 -6.62 -1.62 -6.70
CA ARG A 42 -6.59 -3.01 -6.31
C ARG A 42 -5.75 -3.22 -5.06
N LYS A 43 -5.93 -4.38 -4.44
CA LYS A 43 -5.08 -4.86 -3.35
C LYS A 43 -3.78 -5.44 -3.92
N GLY A 44 -2.65 -4.91 -3.47
CA GLY A 44 -1.31 -5.45 -3.69
C GLY A 44 -0.83 -6.22 -2.45
N GLN A 45 0.04 -7.21 -2.66
CA GLN A 45 0.63 -8.00 -1.58
C GLN A 45 2.14 -8.10 -1.75
N TYR A 46 2.86 -7.82 -0.67
CA TYR A 46 4.31 -7.91 -0.60
C TYR A 46 4.72 -8.82 0.54
N TYR A 47 5.82 -9.57 0.40
CA TYR A 47 6.34 -10.35 1.51
C TYR A 47 6.87 -9.43 2.62
N LYS A 48 6.58 -9.78 3.88
CA LYS A 48 7.09 -9.05 5.06
C LYS A 48 8.62 -8.94 5.07
N SER A 49 9.32 -9.93 4.54
CA SER A 49 10.79 -9.93 4.44
C SER A 49 11.29 -8.82 3.50
N THR A 50 10.64 -8.65 2.35
CA THR A 50 10.98 -7.60 1.38
C THR A 50 10.53 -6.23 1.86
N PHE A 51 9.37 -6.15 2.51
CA PHE A 51 8.75 -4.88 2.90
C PHE A 51 9.46 -4.14 4.04
N LYS A 52 10.32 -4.84 4.79
CA LYS A 52 11.13 -4.25 5.86
C LYS A 52 12.39 -3.53 5.35
N ASP A 53 12.73 -3.74 4.09
CA ASP A 53 13.91 -3.16 3.47
C ASP A 53 13.63 -1.69 3.11
N SER A 54 14.28 -0.78 3.84
CA SER A 54 14.09 0.67 3.67
C SER A 54 14.66 1.21 2.35
N GLU A 55 15.56 0.48 1.69
CA GLU A 55 16.04 0.85 0.35
C GLU A 55 14.98 0.54 -0.72
N LYS A 56 14.06 -0.38 -0.43
CA LYS A 56 12.99 -0.80 -1.35
C LYS A 56 11.67 -0.10 -1.07
N PHE A 57 11.35 0.09 0.21
CA PHE A 57 10.10 0.69 0.65
C PHE A 57 10.36 1.84 1.64
N GLU A 58 9.90 3.02 1.26
CA GLU A 58 10.07 4.23 2.04
C GLU A 58 8.71 4.74 2.51
N ILE A 59 8.60 5.09 3.79
CA ILE A 59 7.41 5.77 4.32
C ILE A 59 7.51 7.25 3.95
N VAL A 60 6.59 7.72 3.11
CA VAL A 60 6.59 9.10 2.62
C VAL A 60 5.43 9.94 3.17
N GLY A 61 4.50 9.33 3.93
CA GLY A 61 3.44 10.08 4.58
C GLY A 61 2.28 9.24 5.07
N HIS A 62 1.13 9.90 5.23
CA HIS A 62 -0.12 9.28 5.66
C HIS A 62 -1.31 9.98 5.04
N SER A 63 -2.27 9.21 4.52
CA SER A 63 -3.46 9.73 3.87
C SER A 63 -4.57 10.04 4.87
N LYS A 64 -4.92 11.32 5.04
CA LYS A 64 -6.15 11.71 5.77
C LYS A 64 -7.41 11.21 5.04
N GLY A 65 -7.37 11.15 3.71
CA GLY A 65 -8.48 10.63 2.91
C GLY A 65 -8.76 9.15 3.16
N PHE A 66 -7.74 8.36 3.49
CA PHE A 66 -7.92 6.97 3.88
C PHE A 66 -8.81 6.84 5.12
N GLU A 67 -8.60 7.68 6.14
CA GLU A 67 -9.43 7.65 7.36
C GLU A 67 -10.88 8.02 7.09
N ILE A 68 -11.12 8.95 6.18
CA ILE A 68 -12.47 9.39 5.77
C ILE A 68 -13.18 8.28 5.00
N MET A 69 -12.49 7.64 4.05
CA MET A 69 -13.07 6.66 3.13
C MET A 69 -12.97 5.21 3.62
N LYS A 70 -12.43 4.93 4.81
CA LYS A 70 -12.15 3.55 5.25
C LYS A 70 -13.37 2.63 5.24
N ASN A 71 -14.57 3.17 5.46
CA ASN A 71 -15.81 2.41 5.41
C ASN A 71 -16.17 2.03 3.97
N ASP A 72 -16.02 2.95 3.03
CA ASP A 72 -16.28 2.71 1.60
C ASP A 72 -15.24 1.76 1.00
N LEU A 73 -14.03 1.77 1.55
CA LEU A 73 -12.94 0.90 1.14
C LEU A 73 -13.02 -0.50 1.79
N LYS A 74 -13.98 -0.79 2.68
CA LYS A 74 -14.03 -2.06 3.44
C LYS A 74 -13.92 -3.30 2.56
N SER A 75 -14.60 -3.32 1.42
CA SER A 75 -14.56 -4.44 0.46
C SER A 75 -13.16 -4.74 -0.05
N LEU A 76 -12.27 -3.73 -0.10
CA LEU A 76 -10.86 -3.87 -0.47
C LEU A 76 -9.96 -4.21 0.74
N LEU A 77 -10.46 -4.03 1.96
CA LEU A 77 -9.73 -4.23 3.22
C LEU A 77 -9.95 -5.62 3.85
N GLU A 78 -11.09 -6.26 3.61
CA GLU A 78 -11.56 -7.45 4.35
C GLU A 78 -11.39 -8.81 3.64
N GLU A 79 -10.59 -8.90 2.56
CA GLU A 79 -10.16 -10.21 2.00
C GLU A 79 -8.92 -10.83 2.67
#